data_AF-G3TBA1-F1
#
_entry.id   AF-G3TBA1-F1
#
_cell.length_a   1.000
_cell.length_b   1.000
_cell.length_c   1.000
_cell.angle_alpha   90.00
_cell.angle_beta   90.00
_cell.angle_gamma   90.00
#
_symmetry.space_group_name_H-M   'P 1'
#
loop_
_entity.id
_entity.type
_entity.pdbx_description
1 polymer ?
#
loop_
_entity_poly.entity_id
_entity_poly.type
_entity_poly.pdbx_seq_one_letter_code
_entity_poly.pdbx_strand_id
1 'polypeptide(L)'
;SEGGVLKEGFLVKRGHIVHNWKVRWFILRQNMLLYYKLEGGRRVTPPKGRILLDGCTIICPCLEYENRPLLIKLKTQTSAEYFLEACSREERDAWAFEITGAIHAGQPGKVQQLHILKNSFKLPPHISLHRIVDKMRDSSSGIRPSPNMEQGSTYKKTFIGSSLVDWLISNSFAASRLEAVTLASMLLEENFLRPVGTRSMGAIRSGDLAEQFLDDSTALYTFAESYKKKISPKEEISLSTMDLSGTVIKQGYLAKQGHKRKNWKVRRFVLRRDPAFLHYYDPSKEDNKPVGGFSLRGSLVSALEDNGVPTGVKGNVQGNLFKVITKDDTHYYIQASSKAERAEWIEAIKQLT
;
A
#
# COMPACT_ATOMS: atom_id res chain seq x y z
N SER A 1 11.41 38.84 6.63
CA SER A 1 10.27 38.05 7.15
C SER A 1 10.78 36.65 7.47
N GLU A 2 10.89 36.30 8.75
CA GLU A 2 11.32 34.95 9.11
C GLU A 2 10.21 33.95 8.75
N GLY A 3 10.49 33.06 7.79
CA GLY A 3 9.59 31.96 7.45
C GLY A 3 9.27 31.13 8.71
N GLY A 4 7.98 30.93 8.95
CA GLY A 4 7.45 30.21 10.12
C GLY A 4 7.97 28.77 10.22
N VAL A 5 7.87 28.21 11.43
CA VAL A 5 8.21 26.80 11.69
C VAL A 5 7.12 25.90 11.10
N LEU A 6 7.51 24.96 10.23
CA LEU A 6 6.60 23.99 9.61
C LEU A 6 6.44 22.74 10.49
N LYS A 7 7.56 22.22 11.01
CA LYS A 7 7.59 21.09 11.95
C LYS A 7 8.83 21.19 12.83
N GLU A 8 8.72 20.79 14.09
CA GLU A 8 9.89 20.62 14.97
C GLU A 8 9.76 19.34 15.80
N GLY A 9 10.90 18.81 16.25
CA GLY A 9 10.93 17.58 17.02
C GLY A 9 12.29 16.90 17.02
N PHE A 10 12.37 15.75 17.70
CA PHE A 10 13.60 14.97 17.74
C PHE A 10 13.76 14.06 16.51
N LEU A 11 14.97 14.03 15.97
CA LEU A 11 15.44 12.98 15.07
C LEU A 11 16.84 12.54 15.50
N VAL A 12 17.19 11.30 15.18
CA VAL A 12 18.56 10.81 15.34
C VAL A 12 19.30 10.99 14.02
N LYS A 13 20.35 11.80 14.02
CA LYS A 13 21.14 12.08 12.81
C LYS A 13 22.46 11.33 12.82
N ARG A 14 22.82 10.72 11.69
CA ARG A 14 24.17 10.21 11.44
C ARG A 14 25.16 11.37 11.23
N GLY A 15 26.30 11.31 11.92
CA GLY A 15 27.40 12.25 11.71
C GLY A 15 28.07 12.10 10.34
N HIS A 16 28.61 13.19 9.82
CA HIS A 16 29.15 13.27 8.45
C HIS A 16 30.62 12.85 8.34
N ILE A 17 31.42 13.11 9.39
CA ILE A 17 32.85 12.73 9.45
C ILE A 17 32.98 11.45 10.26
N VAL A 18 32.49 11.49 11.49
CA VAL A 18 32.34 10.31 12.34
C VAL A 18 30.90 9.85 12.24
N HIS A 19 30.70 8.64 11.74
CA HIS A 19 29.38 8.07 11.42
C HIS A 19 28.56 7.64 12.64
N ASN A 20 28.75 8.30 13.79
CA ASN A 20 27.97 8.10 15.00
C ASN A 20 26.60 8.76 14.88
N TRP A 21 25.60 8.14 15.51
CA TRP A 21 24.23 8.61 15.52
C TRP A 21 23.98 9.49 16.74
N LYS A 22 23.43 10.68 16.54
CA LYS A 22 23.22 11.67 17.62
C LYS A 22 21.81 12.22 17.57
N VAL A 23 21.13 12.19 18.72
CA VAL A 23 19.84 12.86 18.90
C VAL A 23 20.04 14.37 18.78
N ARG A 24 19.18 15.01 17.99
CA ARG A 24 19.15 16.46 17.80
C ARG A 24 17.70 16.94 17.75
N TRP A 25 17.46 18.15 18.22
CA TRP A 25 16.20 18.85 18.00
C TRP A 25 16.25 19.49 16.61
N PHE A 26 15.32 19.13 15.75
CA PHE A 26 15.20 19.61 14.39
C PHE A 26 14.08 20.64 14.28
N ILE A 27 14.30 21.68 13.48
CA ILE A 27 13.30 22.69 13.14
C ILE A 27 13.30 22.82 11.62
N LEU A 28 12.18 22.44 11.00
CA LEU A 28 11.92 22.64 9.58
C LEU A 28 11.31 24.02 9.35
N ARG A 29 11.91 24.76 8.43
CA ARG A 29 11.39 26.02 7.87
C ARG A 29 11.29 25.87 6.35
N GLN A 30 10.69 26.87 5.70
CA GLN A 30 10.34 26.84 4.26
C GLN A 30 11.40 26.28 3.32
N ASN A 31 12.70 26.56 3.50
CA ASN A 31 13.76 26.07 2.61
C ASN A 31 14.99 25.50 3.36
N MET A 32 14.84 25.19 4.64
CA MET A 32 15.96 24.67 5.42
C MET A 32 15.52 23.86 6.63
N LEU A 33 16.37 22.91 6.98
CA LEU A 33 16.26 22.09 8.17
C LEU A 33 17.41 22.43 9.11
N LEU A 34 17.09 23.03 10.25
CA LEU A 34 18.04 23.42 11.30
C LEU A 34 18.09 22.33 12.37
N TYR A 35 19.26 22.09 12.96
CA TYR A 35 19.38 21.16 14.08
C TYR A 35 20.22 21.67 15.23
N TYR A 36 19.78 21.36 16.44
CA TYR A 36 20.32 21.90 17.69
C TYR A 36 20.74 20.76 18.62
N LYS A 37 21.78 21.03 19.42
CA LYS A 37 22.02 20.26 20.65
C LYS A 37 21.04 20.77 21.70
N LEU A 38 20.48 19.87 22.50
CA LEU A 38 19.78 20.24 23.72
C LEU A 38 20.69 20.04 24.92
N GLU A 39 20.70 21.01 25.84
CA GLU A 39 21.34 20.95 27.15
C GLU A 39 20.35 21.49 28.18
N GLY A 40 20.07 20.71 29.24
CA GLY A 40 19.07 21.07 30.25
C GLY A 40 17.66 21.33 29.68
N GLY A 41 17.28 20.62 28.60
CA GLY A 41 16.00 20.82 27.91
C GLY A 41 15.91 22.07 27.04
N ARG A 42 16.98 22.88 26.96
CA ARG A 42 17.01 24.12 26.16
C ARG A 42 17.85 23.95 24.90
N ARG A 43 17.45 24.63 23.83
CA ARG A 43 18.20 24.68 22.56
C ARG A 43 19.48 25.48 22.75
N VAL A 44 20.62 24.83 22.52
CA VAL A 44 21.92 25.52 22.52
C VAL A 44 22.04 26.31 21.22
N THR A 45 22.28 27.63 21.34
CA THR A 45 22.55 28.53 20.23
C THR A 45 24.05 28.78 20.08
N PRO A 46 24.60 28.92 18.85
CA PRO A 46 23.91 28.82 17.55
C PRO A 46 23.52 27.37 17.20
N PRO A 47 22.67 27.14 16.17
CA PRO A 47 22.38 25.79 15.67
C PRO A 47 23.67 25.02 15.37
N LYS A 48 23.66 23.71 15.61
CA LYS A 48 24.80 22.84 15.28
C LYS A 48 24.97 22.58 13.80
N GLY A 49 23.94 22.85 13.01
CA GLY A 49 24.06 22.96 11.57
C GLY A 49 22.73 23.21 10.90
N ARG A 50 22.81 23.34 9.58
CA ARG A 50 21.69 23.59 8.69
C ARG A 50 21.82 22.71 7.45
N ILE A 51 20.69 22.29 6.91
CA ILE A 51 20.58 21.59 5.63
C ILE A 51 19.70 22.47 4.75
N LEU A 52 20.25 22.98 3.64
CA LEU A 52 19.45 23.70 2.65
C LEU A 52 18.66 22.68 1.84
N LEU A 53 17.36 22.90 1.69
CA LEU A 53 16.44 21.94 1.07
C LEU A 53 16.26 22.17 -0.44
N ASP A 54 16.65 23.34 -0.95
CA ASP A 54 16.60 23.64 -2.37
C ASP A 54 17.38 22.60 -3.18
N GLY A 55 16.73 22.04 -4.20
CA GLY A 55 17.30 20.97 -5.02
C GLY A 55 17.63 19.66 -4.29
N CYS A 56 17.22 19.47 -3.04
CA CYS A 56 17.41 18.21 -2.34
C CYS A 56 16.51 17.11 -2.93
N THR A 57 17.04 15.90 -2.99
CA THR A 57 16.23 14.69 -3.17
C THR A 57 16.01 14.01 -1.82
N ILE A 58 14.81 13.52 -1.60
CA ILE A 58 14.44 12.76 -0.40
C ILE A 58 14.13 11.31 -0.78
N ILE A 59 14.66 10.37 0.01
CA ILE A 59 14.40 8.94 -0.10
C ILE A 59 13.78 8.49 1.21
N CYS A 60 12.53 8.04 1.14
CA CYS A 60 11.77 7.51 2.27
C CYS A 60 10.76 6.47 1.75
N PRO A 61 10.74 5.26 2.31
CA PRO A 61 11.65 4.70 3.32
C PRO A 61 13.09 4.52 2.78
N CYS A 62 14.10 4.83 3.60
CA CYS A 62 15.50 4.53 3.27
C CYS A 62 15.92 3.19 3.89
N LEU A 63 16.12 2.17 3.05
CA LEU A 63 16.43 0.80 3.48
C LEU A 63 17.93 0.43 3.42
N GLU A 64 18.82 1.42 3.27
CA GLU A 64 20.27 1.20 3.20
C GLU A 64 20.88 0.64 4.51
N TYR A 65 20.17 0.78 5.64
CA TYR A 65 20.57 0.23 6.93
C TYR A 65 19.51 -0.76 7.44
N GLU A 66 19.79 -2.06 7.34
CA GLU A 66 18.85 -3.12 7.73
C GLU A 66 18.33 -2.98 9.16
N ASN A 67 19.19 -2.52 10.08
CA ASN A 67 18.86 -2.37 11.51
C ASN A 67 18.23 -1.02 11.87
N ARG A 68 17.95 -0.14 10.89
CA ARG A 68 17.35 1.18 11.10
C ARG A 68 16.22 1.44 10.08
N PRO A 69 15.06 0.80 10.23
CA PRO A 69 13.96 0.90 9.27
C PRO A 69 13.27 2.28 9.26
N LEU A 70 13.56 3.13 10.25
CA LEU A 70 12.90 4.43 10.45
C LEU A 70 13.65 5.59 9.78
N LEU A 71 14.47 5.31 8.77
CA LEU A 71 15.34 6.29 8.14
C LEU A 71 14.70 7.05 6.99
N ILE A 72 15.03 8.33 6.95
CA ILE A 72 14.91 9.26 5.84
C ILE A 72 16.32 9.58 5.37
N LYS A 73 16.56 9.52 4.06
CA LYS A 73 17.80 10.00 3.44
C LYS A 73 17.53 11.27 2.66
N LEU A 74 18.28 12.32 2.97
CA LEU A 74 18.33 13.54 2.17
C LEU A 74 19.65 13.60 1.44
N LYS A 75 19.62 13.87 0.14
CA LYS A 75 20.80 14.15 -0.66
C LYS A 75 20.69 15.57 -1.21
N THR A 76 21.63 16.41 -0.83
CA THR A 76 21.67 17.82 -1.27
C THR A 76 22.14 17.91 -2.71
N GLN A 77 21.94 19.08 -3.34
CA GLN A 77 22.46 19.37 -4.67
C GLN A 77 23.99 19.25 -4.75
N THR A 78 24.70 19.53 -3.65
CA THR A 78 26.14 19.32 -3.50
C THR A 78 26.53 17.85 -3.24
N SER A 79 25.58 16.92 -3.41
CA SER A 79 25.73 15.48 -3.13
C SER A 79 26.07 15.12 -1.68
N ALA A 80 25.86 16.02 -0.72
CA ALA A 80 26.01 15.67 0.69
C ALA A 80 24.81 14.83 1.15
N GLU A 81 25.09 13.74 1.86
CA GLU A 81 24.05 12.80 2.32
C GLU A 81 23.79 12.94 3.82
N TYR A 82 22.51 12.99 4.17
CA TYR A 82 22.03 13.08 5.54
C TYR A 82 21.06 11.93 5.82
N PHE A 83 21.39 11.12 6.81
CA PHE A 83 20.53 10.06 7.31
C PHE A 83 19.90 10.50 8.63
N LEU A 84 18.57 10.52 8.67
CA LEU A 84 17.75 10.97 9.78
C LEU A 84 16.78 9.86 10.17
N GLU A 85 16.82 9.44 11.44
CA GLU A 85 15.94 8.41 11.98
C GLU A 85 14.85 9.04 12.86
N ALA A 86 13.60 8.66 12.62
CA ALA A 86 12.47 9.02 13.45
C ALA A 86 12.24 7.99 14.57
N CYS A 87 11.38 8.31 15.54
CA CYS A 87 11.02 7.40 16.62
C CYS A 87 9.97 6.34 16.24
N SER A 88 9.24 6.56 15.15
CA SER A 88 8.26 5.61 14.61
C SER A 88 8.14 5.76 13.09
N ARG A 89 7.40 4.84 12.45
CA ARG A 89 7.14 4.90 10.99
C ARG A 89 6.24 6.08 10.64
N GLU A 90 5.28 6.37 11.51
CA GLU A 90 4.34 7.48 11.39
C GLU A 90 5.09 8.80 11.46
N GLU A 91 6.00 8.96 12.42
CA GLU A 91 6.84 10.17 12.49
C GLU A 91 7.80 10.26 11.31
N ARG A 92 8.40 9.15 10.86
CA ARG A 92 9.24 9.14 9.66
C ARG A 92 8.48 9.66 8.45
N ASP A 93 7.30 9.11 8.19
CA ASP A 93 6.49 9.45 7.02
C ASP A 93 5.94 10.88 7.14
N ALA A 94 5.61 11.35 8.36
CA ALA A 94 5.23 12.74 8.62
C ALA A 94 6.38 13.72 8.36
N TRP A 95 7.59 13.44 8.88
CA TRP A 95 8.78 14.25 8.58
C TRP A 95 9.11 14.26 7.09
N ALA A 96 9.06 13.11 6.43
CA ALA A 96 9.34 13.02 5.00
C ALA A 96 8.34 13.84 4.18
N PHE A 97 7.05 13.80 4.55
CA PHE A 97 6.01 14.59 3.90
C PHE A 97 6.28 16.10 4.02
N GLU A 98 6.51 16.61 5.23
CA GLU A 98 6.77 18.03 5.47
C GLU A 98 8.07 18.49 4.79
N ILE A 99 9.13 17.69 4.85
CA ILE A 99 10.40 18.00 4.17
C ILE A 99 10.21 18.02 2.65
N THR A 100 9.44 17.09 2.09
CA THR A 100 9.10 17.08 0.65
C THR A 100 8.33 18.34 0.27
N GLY A 101 7.36 18.76 1.09
CA GLY A 101 6.64 20.02 0.91
C GLY A 101 7.58 21.23 0.91
N ALA A 102 8.51 21.29 1.86
CA ALA A 102 9.50 22.36 1.97
C ALA A 102 10.48 22.40 0.78
N ILE A 103 10.97 21.24 0.30
CA ILE A 103 11.79 21.14 -0.92
C ILE A 103 11.07 21.76 -2.13
N HIS A 104 9.74 21.63 -2.20
CA HIS A 104 8.92 22.14 -3.29
C HIS A 104 8.19 23.45 -2.96
N ALA A 105 8.50 24.13 -1.85
CA ALA A 105 7.75 25.30 -1.40
C ALA A 105 7.77 26.48 -2.40
N GLY A 106 8.78 26.56 -3.28
CA GLY A 106 8.82 27.50 -4.40
C GLY A 106 7.87 27.15 -5.57
N GLN A 107 7.14 26.03 -5.48
CA GLN A 107 6.26 25.50 -6.53
C GLN A 107 4.92 25.05 -5.91
N PRO A 108 4.00 25.99 -5.60
CA PRO A 108 2.75 25.70 -4.88
C PRO A 108 1.89 24.60 -5.51
N GLY A 109 1.88 24.52 -6.86
CA GLY A 109 1.18 23.46 -7.58
C GLY A 109 1.69 22.05 -7.26
N LYS A 110 3.00 21.87 -7.05
CA LYS A 110 3.56 20.57 -6.65
C LYS A 110 3.19 20.21 -5.21
N VAL A 111 3.16 21.18 -4.30
CA VAL A 111 2.75 20.96 -2.91
C VAL A 111 1.29 20.51 -2.82
N GLN A 112 0.40 21.13 -3.61
CA GLN A 112 -0.99 20.70 -3.69
C GLN A 112 -1.11 19.28 -4.27
N GLN A 113 -0.36 19.00 -5.33
CA GLN A 113 -0.35 17.68 -5.96
C GLN A 113 0.15 16.57 -5.01
N LEU A 114 1.15 16.86 -4.18
CA LEU A 114 1.65 15.93 -3.15
C LEU A 114 0.58 15.59 -2.11
N HIS A 115 -0.22 16.57 -1.66
CA HIS A 115 -1.36 16.32 -0.77
C HIS A 115 -2.42 15.43 -1.42
N ILE A 116 -2.72 15.66 -2.70
CA ILE A 116 -3.67 14.85 -3.46
C ILE A 116 -3.15 13.41 -3.59
N LEU A 117 -1.89 13.22 -3.99
CA LEU A 117 -1.30 11.89 -4.14
C LEU A 117 -1.30 11.10 -2.83
N LYS A 118 -0.94 11.75 -1.71
CA LYS A 118 -0.92 11.13 -0.38
C LYS A 118 -2.28 10.50 -0.01
N ASN A 119 -3.36 11.14 -0.44
CA ASN A 119 -4.73 10.72 -0.13
C ASN A 119 -5.42 9.96 -1.27
N SER A 120 -4.76 9.78 -2.41
CA SER A 120 -5.32 9.06 -3.56
C SER A 120 -4.98 7.58 -3.49
N PHE A 121 -5.93 6.73 -3.89
CA PHE A 121 -5.68 5.31 -4.13
C PHE A 121 -5.66 5.06 -5.63
N LYS A 122 -4.48 4.81 -6.20
CA LYS A 122 -4.27 4.62 -7.65
C LYS A 122 -3.23 3.54 -7.93
N LEU A 123 -3.53 2.30 -7.53
CA LEU A 123 -2.73 1.15 -7.96
C LEU A 123 -2.71 1.03 -9.50
N PRO A 124 -1.55 0.75 -10.12
CA PRO A 124 -1.45 0.57 -11.56
C PRO A 124 -2.46 -0.48 -12.08
N PRO A 125 -3.06 -0.28 -13.26
CA PRO A 125 -4.07 -1.18 -13.79
C PRO A 125 -3.52 -2.55 -14.22
N HIS A 126 -2.22 -2.74 -14.29
CA HIS A 126 -1.59 -4.00 -14.68
C HIS A 126 -0.41 -4.31 -13.76
N ILE A 127 -0.72 -4.84 -12.58
CA ILE A 127 0.30 -5.27 -11.62
C ILE A 127 0.48 -6.78 -11.75
N SER A 128 1.68 -7.20 -12.12
CA SER A 128 2.08 -8.61 -12.05
C SER A 128 2.59 -8.91 -10.65
N LEU A 129 1.81 -9.68 -9.88
CA LEU A 129 2.25 -10.16 -8.57
C LEU A 129 3.50 -11.05 -8.67
N HIS A 130 3.64 -11.81 -9.77
CA HIS A 130 4.83 -12.61 -10.03
C HIS A 130 6.09 -11.75 -10.10
N ARG A 131 6.06 -10.65 -10.86
CA ARG A 131 7.19 -9.71 -10.94
C ARG A 131 7.56 -9.12 -9.57
N ILE A 132 6.55 -8.83 -8.73
CA ILE A 132 6.79 -8.37 -7.37
C ILE A 132 7.51 -9.47 -6.57
N VAL A 133 7.00 -10.70 -6.60
CA VAL A 133 7.56 -11.83 -5.84
C VAL A 133 8.98 -12.19 -6.30
N ASP A 134 9.25 -12.16 -7.60
CA ASP A 134 10.57 -12.42 -8.15
C ASP A 134 11.57 -11.38 -7.62
N LYS A 135 11.19 -10.10 -7.64
CA LYS A 135 12.01 -9.03 -7.06
C LYS A 135 12.12 -9.12 -5.53
N MET A 136 11.06 -9.55 -4.84
CA MET A 136 11.11 -9.78 -3.38
C MET A 136 12.09 -10.89 -3.00
N ARG A 137 12.31 -11.87 -3.89
CA ARG A 137 13.22 -13.00 -3.67
C ARG A 137 14.63 -12.77 -4.21
N ASP A 138 14.86 -11.63 -4.86
CA ASP A 138 16.17 -11.26 -5.36
C ASP A 138 17.19 -11.20 -4.21
N SER A 139 18.35 -11.83 -4.41
CA SER A 139 19.36 -11.96 -3.36
C SER A 139 20.03 -10.64 -3.01
N SER A 140 20.03 -9.67 -3.93
CA SER A 140 20.72 -8.38 -3.76
C SER A 140 19.80 -7.29 -3.21
N SER A 141 18.55 -7.26 -3.66
CA SER A 141 17.60 -6.16 -3.47
C SER A 141 16.25 -6.57 -2.88
N GLY A 142 16.03 -7.88 -2.70
CA GLY A 142 14.81 -8.44 -2.15
C GLY A 142 14.70 -8.35 -0.63
N ILE A 143 13.62 -8.89 -0.10
CA ILE A 143 13.39 -9.00 1.34
C ILE A 143 14.18 -10.17 1.88
N ARG A 144 15.07 -9.91 2.83
CA ARG A 144 15.90 -10.92 3.48
C ARG A 144 15.14 -11.56 4.64
N PRO A 145 14.69 -12.82 4.52
CA PRO A 145 14.04 -13.49 5.65
C PRO A 145 15.08 -13.75 6.74
N SER A 146 14.72 -13.47 7.98
CA SER A 146 15.56 -13.67 9.15
C SER A 146 14.83 -14.48 10.22
N PRO A 147 15.54 -15.06 11.19
CA PRO A 147 14.92 -15.60 12.39
C PRO A 147 14.28 -14.47 13.20
N ASN A 148 12.98 -14.57 13.47
CA ASN A 148 12.28 -13.64 14.37
C ASN A 148 11.65 -14.40 15.54
N MET A 149 11.72 -13.81 16.73
CA MET A 149 11.17 -14.38 17.95
C MET A 149 9.84 -13.69 18.30
N GLU A 150 8.81 -14.48 18.56
CA GLU A 150 7.51 -14.00 19.03
C GLU A 150 7.03 -14.94 20.13
N GLN A 151 6.67 -14.39 21.30
CA GLN A 151 6.16 -15.15 22.46
C GLN A 151 7.03 -16.39 22.83
N GLY A 152 8.35 -16.26 22.77
CA GLY A 152 9.30 -17.33 23.09
C GLY A 152 9.49 -18.39 21.99
N SER A 153 8.74 -18.31 20.89
CA SER A 153 8.93 -19.16 19.71
C SER A 153 9.82 -18.47 18.68
N THR A 154 10.75 -19.21 18.08
CA THR A 154 11.62 -18.69 17.01
C THR A 154 11.17 -19.20 15.64
N TYR A 155 10.90 -18.29 14.71
CA TYR A 155 10.53 -18.59 13.34
C TYR A 155 11.69 -18.28 12.40
N LYS A 156 12.28 -19.32 11.79
CA LYS A 156 13.63 -19.26 11.17
C LYS A 156 13.73 -18.54 9.80
N LYS A 157 12.61 -18.27 9.13
CA LYS A 157 12.58 -17.69 7.77
C LYS A 157 11.41 -16.71 7.62
N THR A 158 11.38 -15.69 8.46
CA THR A 158 10.29 -14.72 8.45
C THR A 158 10.77 -13.32 8.12
N PHE A 159 9.84 -12.49 7.70
CA PHE A 159 10.03 -11.05 7.57
C PHE A 159 8.81 -10.35 8.19
N ILE A 160 9.01 -9.08 8.52
CA ILE A 160 8.03 -8.26 9.23
C ILE A 160 7.07 -7.62 8.24
N GLY A 161 5.78 -7.56 8.58
CA GLY A 161 4.73 -6.96 7.74
C GLY A 161 5.04 -5.52 7.35
N SER A 162 5.37 -4.69 8.34
CA SER A 162 5.72 -3.29 8.07
C SER A 162 7.01 -3.09 7.27
N SER A 163 7.94 -4.06 7.30
CA SER A 163 9.13 -4.05 6.44
C SER A 163 8.81 -4.40 5.00
N LEU A 164 7.83 -5.27 4.75
CA LEU A 164 7.31 -5.53 3.40
C LEU A 164 6.63 -4.29 2.82
N VAL A 165 5.82 -3.58 3.62
CA VAL A 165 5.17 -2.33 3.20
C VAL A 165 6.21 -1.30 2.77
N ASP A 166 7.22 -1.10 3.60
CA ASP A 166 8.31 -0.18 3.27
C ASP A 166 9.07 -0.58 2.01
N TRP A 167 9.33 -1.88 1.83
CA TRP A 167 10.02 -2.40 0.67
C TRP A 167 9.21 -2.20 -0.62
N LEU A 168 7.88 -2.38 -0.57
CA LEU A 168 6.99 -2.12 -1.71
C LEU A 168 7.02 -0.64 -2.12
N ILE A 169 7.05 0.27 -1.14
CA ILE A 169 7.14 1.72 -1.39
C ILE A 169 8.52 2.10 -1.93
N SER A 170 9.61 1.63 -1.32
CA SER A 170 10.97 1.97 -1.76
C SER A 170 11.29 1.46 -3.16
N ASN A 171 10.64 0.37 -3.58
CA ASN A 171 10.75 -0.20 -4.92
C ASN A 171 9.71 0.36 -5.92
N SER A 172 8.93 1.37 -5.53
CA SER A 172 7.92 2.03 -6.37
C SER A 172 6.81 1.10 -6.89
N PHE A 173 6.49 0.03 -6.15
CA PHE A 173 5.31 -0.79 -6.42
C PHE A 173 4.03 -0.16 -5.88
N ALA A 174 4.14 0.69 -4.87
CA ALA A 174 3.05 1.44 -4.24
C ALA A 174 3.52 2.86 -3.91
N ALA A 175 2.63 3.84 -4.03
CA ALA A 175 2.90 5.24 -3.68
C ALA A 175 2.55 5.55 -2.21
N SER A 176 1.74 4.71 -1.55
CA SER A 176 1.31 4.88 -0.16
C SER A 176 1.34 3.57 0.62
N ARG A 177 1.29 3.67 1.95
CA ARG A 177 1.17 2.48 2.83
C ARG A 177 -0.13 1.71 2.55
N LEU A 178 -1.22 2.40 2.28
CA LEU A 178 -2.52 1.79 1.95
C LEU A 178 -2.45 0.94 0.67
N GLU A 179 -1.83 1.48 -0.38
CA GLU A 179 -1.58 0.75 -1.62
C GLU A 179 -0.66 -0.46 -1.40
N ALA A 180 0.41 -0.29 -0.63
CA ALA A 180 1.35 -1.35 -0.30
C ALA A 180 0.70 -2.48 0.51
N VAL A 181 -0.14 -2.15 1.49
CA VAL A 181 -0.95 -3.12 2.25
C VAL A 181 -1.88 -3.87 1.32
N THR A 182 -2.53 -3.19 0.38
CA THR A 182 -3.41 -3.85 -0.59
C THR A 182 -2.65 -4.86 -1.44
N LEU A 183 -1.46 -4.51 -1.94
CA LEU A 183 -0.59 -5.44 -2.67
C LEU A 183 -0.14 -6.61 -1.80
N ALA A 184 0.24 -6.36 -0.55
CA ALA A 184 0.67 -7.40 0.37
C ALA A 184 -0.49 -8.37 0.72
N SER A 185 -1.72 -7.87 0.88
CA SER A 185 -2.93 -8.69 1.01
C SER A 185 -3.14 -9.57 -0.22
N MET A 186 -3.02 -9.03 -1.43
CA MET A 186 -3.12 -9.82 -2.67
C MET A 186 -2.06 -10.94 -2.73
N LEU A 187 -0.84 -10.67 -2.26
CA LEU A 187 0.23 -11.67 -2.18
C LEU A 187 -0.07 -12.81 -1.18
N LEU A 188 -0.75 -12.51 -0.07
CA LEU A 188 -1.24 -13.52 0.88
C LEU A 188 -2.37 -14.35 0.28
N GLU A 189 -3.37 -13.70 -0.32
CA GLU A 189 -4.54 -14.37 -0.91
C GLU A 189 -4.16 -15.36 -2.01
N GLU A 190 -3.17 -15.00 -2.83
CA GLU A 190 -2.67 -15.82 -3.92
C GLU A 190 -1.57 -16.80 -3.45
N ASN A 191 -1.38 -16.93 -2.13
CA ASN A 191 -0.47 -17.88 -1.47
C ASN A 191 0.99 -17.76 -1.96
N PHE A 192 1.41 -16.54 -2.32
CA PHE A 192 2.83 -16.21 -2.45
C PHE A 192 3.49 -16.04 -1.09
N LEU A 193 2.72 -15.52 -0.13
CA LEU A 193 3.12 -15.33 1.26
C LEU A 193 2.23 -16.16 2.19
N ARG A 194 2.73 -16.40 3.40
CA ARG A 194 1.98 -17.04 4.50
C ARG A 194 2.14 -16.25 5.79
N PRO A 195 1.04 -16.05 6.55
CA PRO A 195 1.13 -15.51 7.91
C PRO A 195 1.90 -16.49 8.80
N VAL A 196 2.69 -15.96 9.72
CA VAL A 196 3.41 -16.72 10.74
C VAL A 196 3.22 -16.03 12.08
N GLY A 197 3.16 -16.79 13.16
CA GLY A 197 3.04 -16.22 14.49
C GLY A 197 1.62 -15.86 14.89
N THR A 198 1.44 -15.60 16.19
CA THR A 198 0.14 -15.35 16.82
C THR A 198 -0.53 -14.12 16.22
N ARG A 199 0.23 -13.03 16.01
CA ARG A 199 -0.33 -11.76 15.52
C ARG A 199 -0.92 -11.88 14.11
N SER A 200 -0.13 -12.33 13.14
CA SER A 200 -0.56 -12.46 11.74
C SER A 200 -1.61 -13.55 11.57
N MET A 201 -1.48 -14.68 12.28
CA MET A 201 -2.51 -15.74 12.24
C MET A 201 -3.82 -15.28 12.88
N GLY A 202 -3.77 -14.42 13.89
CA GLY A 202 -4.94 -13.81 14.49
C GLY A 202 -5.73 -12.95 13.49
N ALA A 203 -5.04 -12.12 12.73
CA ALA A 203 -5.65 -11.29 11.68
C ALA A 203 -6.37 -12.13 10.61
N ILE A 204 -5.78 -13.24 10.16
CA ILE A 204 -6.47 -14.11 9.19
C ILE A 204 -7.75 -14.74 9.75
N ARG A 205 -7.80 -14.98 11.07
CA ARG A 205 -8.99 -15.54 11.72
C ARG A 205 -10.09 -14.53 11.96
N SER A 206 -9.81 -13.22 11.99
CA SER A 206 -10.84 -12.19 12.22
C SER A 206 -11.86 -12.12 11.08
N GLY A 207 -11.45 -12.51 9.86
CA GLY A 207 -12.30 -12.59 8.68
C GLY A 207 -12.53 -11.25 7.97
N ASP A 208 -11.96 -10.15 8.47
CA ASP A 208 -11.95 -8.87 7.79
C ASP A 208 -10.82 -8.82 6.76
N LEU A 209 -11.19 -8.66 5.48
CA LEU A 209 -10.26 -8.60 4.35
C LEU A 209 -9.34 -7.40 4.41
N ALA A 210 -9.82 -6.28 4.97
CA ALA A 210 -9.02 -5.07 5.11
C ALA A 210 -7.89 -5.24 6.13
N GLU A 211 -8.00 -6.22 7.04
CA GLU A 211 -7.05 -6.44 8.14
C GLU A 211 -6.22 -7.73 8.01
N GLN A 212 -6.37 -8.50 6.92
CA GLN A 212 -5.66 -9.78 6.77
C GLN A 212 -4.13 -9.62 6.72
N PHE A 213 -3.67 -8.60 5.99
CA PHE A 213 -2.28 -8.17 6.05
C PHE A 213 -2.13 -7.04 7.06
N LEU A 214 -1.17 -7.18 7.97
CA LEU A 214 -0.90 -6.21 9.01
C LEU A 214 0.37 -5.44 8.69
N ASP A 215 0.22 -4.14 8.52
CA ASP A 215 1.32 -3.20 8.47
C ASP A 215 1.86 -2.89 9.88
N ASP A 216 2.46 -3.91 10.50
CA ASP A 216 2.86 -3.85 11.89
C ASP A 216 4.26 -4.45 12.10
N SER A 217 4.95 -4.03 13.16
CA SER A 217 6.30 -4.52 13.48
C SER A 217 6.31 -5.90 14.16
N THR A 218 5.17 -6.35 14.67
CA THR A 218 5.03 -7.65 15.34
C THR A 218 4.39 -8.72 14.45
N ALA A 219 3.83 -8.32 13.31
CA ALA A 219 3.28 -9.24 12.32
C ALA A 219 4.38 -9.91 11.50
N LEU A 220 4.48 -11.24 11.60
CA LEU A 220 5.45 -12.05 10.86
C LEU A 220 4.82 -12.73 9.65
N TYR A 221 5.59 -12.82 8.58
CA TYR A 221 5.21 -13.48 7.33
C TYR A 221 6.37 -14.29 6.77
N THR A 222 6.07 -15.30 5.97
CA THR A 222 7.08 -16.08 5.25
C THR A 222 6.68 -16.27 3.80
N PHE A 223 7.67 -16.55 2.96
CA PHE A 223 7.45 -16.98 1.60
C PHE A 223 6.80 -18.36 1.56
N ALA A 224 5.78 -18.56 0.73
CA ALA A 224 5.26 -19.90 0.48
C ALA A 224 6.32 -20.74 -0.25
N GLU A 225 6.55 -21.97 0.20
CA GLU A 225 7.52 -22.91 -0.40
C GLU A 225 7.01 -23.56 -1.71
N SER A 226 5.70 -23.53 -1.95
CA SER A 226 5.01 -24.32 -2.98
C SER A 226 4.48 -23.55 -4.19
N TYR A 227 4.82 -22.27 -4.38
CA TYR A 227 4.30 -21.48 -5.51
C TYR A 227 4.88 -21.87 -6.88
N LYS A 228 5.69 -22.95 -6.97
CA LYS A 228 6.04 -23.60 -8.25
C LYS A 228 4.74 -23.92 -9.00
N LYS A 229 4.45 -23.13 -10.03
CA LYS A 229 3.36 -23.23 -11.02
C LYS A 229 2.41 -24.43 -10.80
N LYS A 230 1.52 -24.34 -9.81
CA LYS A 230 0.31 -25.16 -9.81
C LYS A 230 -0.75 -24.40 -10.60
N ILE A 231 -0.72 -24.60 -11.91
CA ILE A 231 -1.87 -24.31 -12.76
C ILE A 231 -2.93 -25.32 -12.34
N SER A 232 -3.84 -24.92 -11.45
CA SER A 232 -5.07 -25.66 -11.26
C SER A 232 -5.88 -25.49 -12.54
N PRO A 233 -6.26 -26.58 -13.25
CA PRO A 233 -7.23 -26.46 -14.32
C PRO A 233 -8.54 -26.02 -13.66
N LYS A 234 -8.94 -24.78 -13.90
CA LYS A 234 -10.27 -24.31 -13.55
C LYS A 234 -11.01 -24.05 -14.85
N GLU A 235 -12.23 -24.57 -14.88
CA GLU A 235 -13.24 -24.48 -15.94
C GLU A 235 -13.08 -23.18 -16.75
N GLU A 236 -12.78 -23.32 -18.04
CA GLU A 236 -12.83 -22.21 -18.98
C GLU A 236 -14.24 -21.67 -19.00
N ILE A 237 -14.41 -20.42 -18.57
CA ILE A 237 -15.66 -19.70 -18.80
C ILE A 237 -15.59 -19.20 -20.24
N SER A 238 -16.55 -19.62 -21.06
CA SER A 238 -16.69 -19.20 -22.45
C SER A 238 -17.17 -17.74 -22.52
N LEU A 239 -16.28 -16.78 -22.26
CA LEU A 239 -16.51 -15.38 -22.57
C LEU A 239 -16.18 -15.16 -24.04
N SER A 240 -17.11 -14.59 -24.81
CA SER A 240 -16.88 -14.38 -26.24
C SER A 240 -15.91 -13.22 -26.44
N THR A 241 -15.12 -13.24 -27.53
CA THR A 241 -14.26 -12.12 -27.92
C THR A 241 -15.05 -10.82 -28.07
N MET A 242 -16.34 -10.90 -28.41
CA MET A 242 -17.23 -9.75 -28.52
C MET A 242 -17.49 -9.08 -27.16
N ASP A 243 -17.61 -9.83 -26.07
CA ASP A 243 -17.85 -9.27 -24.73
C ASP A 243 -16.65 -8.44 -24.23
N LEU A 244 -15.44 -8.78 -24.70
CA LEU A 244 -14.19 -8.07 -24.35
C LEU A 244 -13.90 -6.84 -25.21
N SER A 245 -14.69 -6.62 -26.28
CA SER A 245 -14.44 -5.55 -27.28
C SER A 245 -14.76 -4.14 -26.78
N GLY A 246 -15.50 -4.01 -25.68
CA GLY A 246 -15.97 -2.70 -25.20
C GLY A 246 -14.88 -1.79 -24.68
N THR A 247 -15.10 -0.49 -24.81
CA THR A 247 -14.18 0.57 -24.38
C THR A 247 -14.08 0.58 -22.87
N VAL A 248 -12.86 0.48 -22.32
CA VAL A 248 -12.65 0.54 -20.86
C VAL A 248 -12.91 1.96 -20.35
N ILE A 249 -13.85 2.11 -19.41
CA ILE A 249 -14.19 3.41 -18.82
C ILE A 249 -13.81 3.54 -17.35
N LYS A 250 -13.65 2.42 -16.61
CA LYS A 250 -13.11 2.40 -15.24
C LYS A 250 -12.41 1.08 -15.00
N GLN A 251 -11.33 1.12 -14.23
CA GLN A 251 -10.66 -0.09 -13.76
C GLN A 251 -10.05 0.17 -12.38
N GLY A 252 -9.89 -0.90 -11.60
CA GLY A 252 -9.37 -0.82 -10.23
C GLY A 252 -9.47 -2.15 -9.51
N TYR A 253 -8.94 -2.20 -8.29
CA TYR A 253 -8.90 -3.41 -7.47
C TYR A 253 -10.00 -3.36 -6.43
N LEU A 254 -10.87 -4.37 -6.42
CA LEU A 254 -11.96 -4.51 -5.46
C LEU A 254 -11.97 -5.92 -4.92
N ALA A 255 -12.41 -6.11 -3.68
CA ALA A 255 -12.66 -7.45 -3.16
C ALA A 255 -14.05 -7.92 -3.60
N LYS A 256 -14.18 -9.20 -3.97
CA LYS A 256 -15.47 -9.80 -4.34
C LYS A 256 -15.70 -11.11 -3.61
N GLN A 257 -16.97 -11.40 -3.32
CA GLN A 257 -17.37 -12.72 -2.84
C GLN A 257 -17.40 -13.74 -3.99
N GLY A 258 -16.89 -14.95 -3.75
CA GLY A 258 -17.00 -16.08 -4.66
C GLY A 258 -18.42 -16.65 -4.75
N HIS A 259 -18.78 -17.20 -5.91
CA HIS A 259 -20.14 -17.72 -6.15
C HIS A 259 -20.36 -19.09 -5.52
N LYS A 260 -19.46 -20.06 -5.83
CA LYS A 260 -19.50 -21.45 -5.32
C LYS A 260 -19.01 -21.51 -3.86
N ARG A 261 -17.78 -21.05 -3.63
CA ARG A 261 -17.20 -20.90 -2.28
C ARG A 261 -17.31 -19.43 -1.93
N LYS A 262 -18.06 -19.09 -0.87
CA LYS A 262 -18.32 -17.70 -0.45
C LYS A 262 -17.11 -17.05 0.23
N ASN A 263 -15.90 -17.32 -0.27
CA ASN A 263 -14.70 -16.63 0.16
C ASN A 263 -14.54 -15.33 -0.60
N TRP A 264 -13.89 -14.37 0.02
CA TRP A 264 -13.60 -13.09 -0.61
C TRP A 264 -12.22 -13.10 -1.24
N LYS A 265 -12.10 -12.40 -2.37
CA LYS A 265 -10.85 -12.28 -3.14
C LYS A 265 -10.73 -10.90 -3.77
N VAL A 266 -9.55 -10.30 -3.70
CA VAL A 266 -9.21 -9.13 -4.49
C VAL A 266 -9.10 -9.50 -5.96
N ARG A 267 -9.79 -8.75 -6.81
CA ARG A 267 -9.75 -8.91 -8.26
C ARG A 267 -9.61 -7.55 -8.91
N ARG A 268 -8.92 -7.52 -10.04
CA ARG A 268 -8.90 -6.32 -10.87
C ARG A 268 -10.18 -6.27 -11.69
N PHE A 269 -11.03 -5.30 -11.42
CA PHE A 269 -12.26 -5.06 -12.17
C PHE A 269 -12.00 -4.12 -13.35
N VAL A 270 -12.64 -4.41 -14.48
CA VAL A 270 -12.58 -3.62 -15.71
C VAL A 270 -14.00 -3.39 -16.21
N LEU A 271 -14.47 -2.16 -16.08
CA LEU A 271 -15.76 -1.69 -16.56
C LEU A 271 -15.63 -1.24 -18.02
N ARG A 272 -16.41 -1.86 -18.90
CA ARG A 272 -16.43 -1.57 -20.33
C ARG A 272 -17.79 -1.01 -20.75
N ARG A 273 -17.75 -0.08 -21.69
CA ARG A 273 -18.91 0.46 -22.41
C ARG A 273 -18.91 -0.12 -23.83
N ASP A 274 -20.07 -0.55 -24.31
CA ASP A 274 -20.33 -1.04 -25.67
C ASP A 274 -19.44 -2.20 -26.16
N PRO A 275 -19.73 -3.46 -25.75
CA PRO A 275 -20.86 -3.84 -24.91
C PRO A 275 -20.63 -3.52 -23.42
N ALA A 276 -21.72 -3.16 -22.74
CA ALA A 276 -21.70 -2.85 -21.31
C ALA A 276 -21.44 -4.12 -20.47
N PHE A 277 -20.21 -4.24 -19.96
CA PHE A 277 -19.75 -5.40 -19.21
C PHE A 277 -18.84 -4.99 -18.05
N LEU A 278 -18.90 -5.78 -16.98
CA LEU A 278 -17.94 -5.72 -15.90
C LEU A 278 -17.16 -7.03 -15.84
N HIS A 279 -15.88 -6.98 -16.23
CA HIS A 279 -14.96 -8.11 -16.18
C HIS A 279 -14.11 -8.04 -14.92
N TYR A 280 -13.68 -9.19 -14.42
CA TYR A 280 -12.70 -9.26 -13.35
C TYR A 280 -11.58 -10.27 -13.65
N TYR A 281 -10.35 -9.86 -13.35
CA TYR A 281 -9.12 -10.58 -13.68
C TYR A 281 -8.41 -11.02 -12.42
N ASP A 282 -7.69 -12.14 -12.52
CA ASP A 282 -6.79 -12.60 -11.47
C ASP A 282 -5.49 -11.80 -11.57
N PRO A 283 -5.14 -10.98 -10.57
CA PRO A 283 -3.90 -10.22 -10.62
C PRO A 283 -2.65 -11.09 -10.50
N SER A 284 -2.77 -12.36 -10.09
CA SER A 284 -1.66 -13.30 -10.10
C SER A 284 -1.38 -13.91 -11.47
N LYS A 285 -2.29 -13.76 -12.44
CA LYS A 285 -2.19 -14.40 -13.74
C LYS A 285 -1.55 -13.47 -14.77
N GLU A 286 -0.60 -13.99 -15.53
CA GLU A 286 0.07 -13.25 -16.61
C GLU A 286 -0.76 -13.22 -17.89
N ASP A 287 -1.63 -14.22 -18.10
CA ASP A 287 -2.59 -14.17 -19.19
C ASP A 287 -3.64 -13.11 -18.86
N ASN A 288 -3.76 -12.10 -19.73
CA ASN A 288 -4.76 -11.04 -19.62
C ASN A 288 -6.18 -11.56 -19.97
N LYS A 289 -6.48 -12.79 -19.55
CA LYS A 289 -7.77 -13.46 -19.67
C LYS A 289 -8.59 -13.19 -18.40
N PRO A 290 -9.85 -12.77 -18.53
CA PRO A 290 -10.71 -12.57 -17.38
C PRO A 290 -10.99 -13.90 -16.66
N VAL A 291 -11.06 -13.85 -15.33
CA VAL A 291 -11.55 -14.98 -14.50
C VAL A 291 -13.06 -15.08 -14.57
N GLY A 292 -13.72 -14.00 -15.00
CA GLY A 292 -15.14 -13.95 -15.24
C GLY A 292 -15.57 -12.53 -15.53
N GLY A 293 -16.87 -12.38 -15.74
CA GLY A 293 -17.50 -11.10 -15.95
C GLY A 293 -18.99 -11.29 -16.12
N PHE A 294 -19.71 -10.18 -16.19
CA PHE A 294 -21.14 -10.18 -16.42
C PHE A 294 -21.56 -8.94 -17.21
N SER A 295 -22.60 -9.11 -18.02
CA SER A 295 -23.21 -7.97 -18.72
C SER A 295 -23.91 -7.08 -17.72
N LEU A 296 -23.78 -5.76 -17.92
CA LEU A 296 -24.46 -4.79 -17.08
C LEU A 296 -25.87 -4.48 -17.55
N ARG A 297 -26.20 -4.77 -18.81
CA ARG A 297 -27.53 -4.51 -19.36
C ARG A 297 -28.62 -5.23 -18.56
N GLY A 298 -29.53 -4.46 -17.98
CA GLY A 298 -30.61 -4.97 -17.13
C GLY A 298 -30.15 -5.43 -15.76
N SER A 299 -28.96 -5.03 -15.31
CA SER A 299 -28.49 -5.27 -13.94
C SER A 299 -28.92 -4.15 -13.01
N LEU A 300 -29.02 -4.45 -11.71
CA LEU A 300 -29.25 -3.47 -10.66
C LEU A 300 -27.99 -3.36 -9.81
N VAL A 301 -27.50 -2.14 -9.57
CA VAL A 301 -26.41 -1.87 -8.62
C VAL A 301 -26.91 -1.06 -7.43
N SER A 302 -26.58 -1.49 -6.22
CA SER A 302 -27.00 -0.82 -4.98
C SER A 302 -25.90 -0.87 -3.91
N ALA A 303 -25.74 0.21 -3.15
CA ALA A 303 -24.93 0.21 -1.95
C ALA A 303 -25.54 -0.71 -0.89
N LEU A 304 -24.69 -1.36 -0.09
CA LEU A 304 -25.11 -2.07 1.11
C LEU A 304 -24.66 -1.23 2.30
N GLU A 305 -25.61 -0.88 3.18
CA GLU A 305 -25.33 -0.06 4.36
C GLU A 305 -24.67 -0.87 5.47
N ASP A 306 -23.98 -0.16 6.36
CA ASP A 306 -23.06 -0.72 7.35
C ASP A 306 -23.78 -1.31 8.59
N ASN A 307 -25.11 -1.45 8.54
CA ASN A 307 -25.97 -1.85 9.67
C ASN A 307 -26.01 -3.38 9.90
N GLY A 308 -24.91 -4.08 9.63
CA GLY A 308 -24.77 -5.53 9.77
C GLY A 308 -24.33 -6.22 8.48
N VAL A 309 -24.24 -7.55 8.50
CA VAL A 309 -23.87 -8.37 7.33
C VAL A 309 -25.12 -8.62 6.48
N PRO A 310 -25.21 -8.08 5.25
CA PRO A 310 -26.39 -8.25 4.40
C PRO A 310 -26.68 -9.72 4.08
N THR A 311 -27.95 -10.08 3.93
CA THR A 311 -28.37 -11.45 3.58
C THR A 311 -27.64 -11.94 2.33
N GLY A 312 -26.86 -13.02 2.45
CA GLY A 312 -26.07 -13.60 1.35
C GLY A 312 -24.59 -13.23 1.34
N VAL A 313 -24.17 -12.24 2.14
CA VAL A 313 -22.77 -11.98 2.47
C VAL A 313 -22.33 -12.94 3.57
N LYS A 314 -21.21 -13.65 3.36
CA LYS A 314 -20.57 -14.50 4.36
C LYS A 314 -19.20 -13.93 4.74
N GLY A 315 -18.86 -14.02 6.02
CA GLY A 315 -17.62 -13.48 6.61
C GLY A 315 -17.85 -12.19 7.39
N ASN A 316 -16.87 -11.81 8.22
CA ASN A 316 -16.85 -10.56 8.99
C ASN A 316 -16.42 -9.39 8.09
N VAL A 317 -17.12 -9.21 6.97
CA VAL A 317 -16.81 -8.12 6.02
C VAL A 317 -17.74 -6.95 6.33
N GLN A 318 -17.17 -5.86 6.84
CA GLN A 318 -17.89 -4.63 7.17
C GLN A 318 -17.39 -3.46 6.32
N GLY A 319 -18.29 -2.52 6.01
CA GLY A 319 -17.94 -1.27 5.33
C GLY A 319 -17.77 -1.38 3.82
N ASN A 320 -18.14 -0.31 3.11
CA ASN A 320 -17.84 -0.05 1.70
C ASN A 320 -18.30 -1.14 0.71
N LEU A 321 -19.35 -1.89 1.08
CA LEU A 321 -19.96 -2.93 0.26
C LEU A 321 -20.99 -2.36 -0.73
N PHE A 322 -21.05 -2.98 -1.90
CA PHE A 322 -22.14 -2.82 -2.86
C PHE A 322 -22.45 -4.16 -3.52
N LYS A 323 -23.66 -4.30 -4.04
CA LYS A 323 -24.08 -5.47 -4.82
C LYS A 323 -24.45 -5.10 -6.23
N VAL A 324 -24.20 -6.03 -7.15
CA VAL A 324 -24.76 -6.02 -8.50
C VAL A 324 -25.61 -7.26 -8.68
N ILE A 325 -26.90 -7.09 -8.99
CA ILE A 325 -27.83 -8.16 -9.33
C ILE A 325 -27.99 -8.11 -10.85
N THR A 326 -27.65 -9.19 -11.52
CA THR A 326 -27.76 -9.30 -12.98
C THR A 326 -29.18 -9.64 -13.40
N LYS A 327 -29.50 -9.50 -14.70
CA LYS A 327 -30.83 -9.82 -15.25
C LYS A 327 -31.28 -11.26 -15.03
N ASP A 328 -30.34 -12.18 -14.84
CA ASP A 328 -30.53 -13.61 -14.54
C ASP A 328 -30.58 -13.88 -13.03
N ASP A 329 -30.76 -12.84 -12.21
CA ASP A 329 -30.81 -12.92 -10.74
C ASP A 329 -29.53 -13.52 -10.12
N THR A 330 -28.38 -13.36 -10.79
CA THR A 330 -27.07 -13.67 -10.21
C THR A 330 -26.56 -12.48 -9.40
N HIS A 331 -26.26 -12.71 -8.11
CA HIS A 331 -25.85 -11.67 -7.15
C HIS A 331 -24.33 -11.64 -6.98
N TYR A 332 -23.72 -10.49 -7.26
CA TYR A 332 -22.32 -10.20 -7.03
C TYR A 332 -22.17 -9.24 -5.85
N TYR A 333 -21.42 -9.66 -4.83
CA TYR A 333 -21.07 -8.81 -3.68
C TYR A 333 -19.63 -8.32 -3.86
N ILE A 334 -19.44 -7.01 -3.80
CA ILE A 334 -18.18 -6.33 -4.08
C ILE A 334 -17.91 -5.29 -2.98
N GLN A 335 -16.66 -5.19 -2.55
CA GLN A 335 -16.20 -4.27 -1.52
C GLN A 335 -15.11 -3.36 -2.09
N ALA A 336 -15.26 -2.06 -1.89
CA ALA A 336 -14.24 -1.06 -2.21
C ALA A 336 -13.34 -0.77 -1.00
N SER A 337 -12.17 -0.19 -1.24
CA SER A 337 -11.23 0.22 -0.18
C SER A 337 -11.75 1.41 0.64
N SER A 338 -12.64 2.23 0.07
CA SER A 338 -13.21 3.40 0.73
C SER A 338 -14.65 3.70 0.31
N LYS A 339 -15.35 4.50 1.11
CA LYS A 339 -16.72 4.96 0.82
C LYS A 339 -16.78 5.78 -0.48
N ALA A 340 -15.74 6.57 -0.73
CA ALA A 340 -15.58 7.36 -1.94
C ALA A 340 -15.41 6.45 -3.16
N GLU A 341 -14.47 5.49 -3.11
CA GLU A 341 -14.27 4.53 -4.20
C GLU A 341 -15.55 3.71 -4.46
N ARG A 342 -16.26 3.27 -3.42
CA ARG A 342 -17.57 2.62 -3.57
C ARG A 342 -18.54 3.49 -4.36
N ALA A 343 -18.69 4.75 -3.99
CA ALA A 343 -19.62 5.66 -4.64
C ALA A 343 -19.29 5.84 -6.12
N GLU A 344 -18.01 6.05 -6.45
CA GLU A 344 -17.55 6.17 -7.83
C GLU A 344 -17.83 4.91 -8.67
N TRP A 345 -17.63 3.71 -8.12
CA TRP A 345 -17.92 2.46 -8.82
C TRP A 345 -19.42 2.27 -9.06
N ILE A 346 -20.25 2.55 -8.05
CA ILE A 346 -21.70 2.47 -8.19
C ILE A 346 -22.19 3.44 -9.26
N GLU A 347 -21.72 4.69 -9.23
CA GLU A 347 -22.11 5.71 -10.20
C GLU A 347 -21.69 5.32 -11.61
N ALA A 348 -20.45 4.86 -11.81
CA ALA A 348 -19.97 4.42 -13.11
C ALA A 348 -20.76 3.21 -13.65
N ILE A 349 -21.14 2.26 -12.79
CA ILE A 349 -21.95 1.10 -13.18
C ILE A 349 -23.38 1.51 -13.52
N LYS A 350 -24.01 2.41 -12.75
CA LYS A 350 -25.38 2.90 -13.00
C LYS A 350 -25.56 3.53 -14.38
N GLN A 351 -24.51 4.15 -14.94
CA GLN A 351 -24.55 4.72 -16.28
C GLN A 351 -24.60 3.68 -17.41
N LEU A 352 -24.44 2.39 -17.08
CA LEU A 352 -24.30 1.29 -18.05
C LEU A 352 -25.32 0.15 -17.83
N THR A 353 -26.16 0.24 -16.80
CA THR A 353 -27.14 -0.79 -16.43
C THR A 353 -28.46 -0.68 -17.18
#